data_AF-X1S778-F1
#
_entry.id   AF-X1S778-F1
#
_cell.length_a   1.000
_cell.length_b   1.000
_cell.length_c   1.000
_cell.angle_alpha   90.00
_cell.angle_beta   90.00
_cell.angle_gamma   90.00
#
_symmetry.space_group_name_H-M   'P 1'
#
loop_
_entity.id
_entity.type
_entity.pdbx_description
1 polymer ?
#
loop_
_entity_poly.entity_id
_entity_poly.type
_entity_poly.pdbx_seq_one_letter_code
_entity_poly.pdbx_strand_id
1 'polypeptide(L)'
;WIKFGADFMMTFSYSMFAFGWLWIMFENFVKKNKREIVLFTSLFFGFWLLTPFLSFWLPIDNTIVDTVRYMDTQITIWIANVVIGYFILFLIYGTNIFNSKNPKIILYVMIIGCLESFFMEFPLLISGIRPTGILFLFFEVFILFNQGAPYLYILYDKVIPWLSRNIKKDQIKEIELAIPRKK
;
A
#
# COMPACT_ATOMS: atom_id res chain seq x y z
N TRP A 1 7.09 -3.38 27.90
CA TRP A 1 7.15 -2.08 27.20
C TRP A 1 8.01 -2.09 25.93
N ILE A 2 8.92 -3.06 25.73
CA ILE A 2 9.75 -3.19 24.51
C ILE A 2 8.92 -3.53 23.25
N LYS A 3 7.86 -4.35 23.38
CA LYS A 3 6.94 -4.67 22.29
C LYS A 3 6.32 -3.44 21.61
N PHE A 4 6.00 -2.40 22.39
CA PHE A 4 5.42 -1.17 21.85
C PHE A 4 6.36 -0.48 20.85
N GLY A 5 7.67 -0.43 21.15
CA GLY A 5 8.65 0.16 20.24
C GLY A 5 8.74 -0.58 18.91
N ALA A 6 8.76 -1.92 18.95
CA ALA A 6 8.78 -2.76 17.75
C ALA A 6 7.49 -2.60 16.93
N ASP A 7 6.32 -2.68 17.57
CA ASP A 7 5.02 -2.53 16.90
C ASP A 7 4.84 -1.11 16.32
N PHE A 8 5.31 -0.08 17.04
CA PHE A 8 5.31 1.30 16.57
C PHE A 8 6.22 1.48 15.36
N MET A 9 7.46 0.99 15.41
CA MET A 9 8.40 1.12 14.31
C MET A 9 7.94 0.35 13.07
N MET A 10 7.33 -0.83 13.23
CA MET A 10 6.66 -1.52 12.12
C MET A 10 5.51 -0.68 11.59
N THR A 11 4.57 -0.24 12.42
CA THR A 11 3.42 0.54 11.96
C THR A 11 3.84 1.81 11.22
N PHE A 12 4.81 2.54 11.78
CA PHE A 12 5.35 3.76 11.20
C PHE A 12 6.04 3.49 9.86
N SER A 13 6.89 2.46 9.79
CA SER A 13 7.66 2.17 8.58
C SER A 13 6.77 1.73 7.43
N TYR A 14 5.75 0.90 7.70
CA TYR A 14 4.72 0.53 6.73
C TYR A 14 3.90 1.77 6.30
N SER A 15 3.46 2.59 7.24
CA SER A 15 2.61 3.75 6.93
C SER A 15 3.34 4.84 6.15
N MET A 16 4.61 5.10 6.45
CA MET A 16 5.36 6.19 5.83
C MET A 16 6.05 5.75 4.54
N PHE A 17 6.68 4.58 4.52
CA PHE A 17 7.51 4.16 3.39
C PHE A 17 6.71 3.29 2.41
N ALA A 18 5.99 2.27 2.87
CA ALA A 18 5.25 1.40 1.97
C ALA A 18 4.07 2.11 1.30
N PHE A 19 3.26 2.86 2.07
CA PHE A 19 2.17 3.65 1.46
C PHE A 19 2.69 4.81 0.61
N GLY A 20 3.79 5.46 1.01
CA GLY A 20 4.46 6.47 0.19
C GLY A 20 4.93 5.88 -1.15
N TRP A 21 5.56 4.71 -1.12
CA TRP A 21 5.99 4.00 -2.32
C TRP A 21 4.79 3.60 -3.20
N LEU A 22 3.72 3.03 -2.63
CA LEU A 22 2.50 2.71 -3.36
C LEU A 22 1.91 3.90 -4.10
N TRP A 23 1.85 5.05 -3.41
CA TRP A 23 1.30 6.26 -3.99
C TRP A 23 2.10 6.70 -5.22
N ILE A 24 3.43 6.68 -5.11
CA ILE A 24 4.34 6.99 -6.22
C ILE A 24 4.13 6.01 -7.37
N MET A 25 3.93 4.71 -7.10
CA MET A 25 3.65 3.71 -8.12
C MET A 25 2.33 4.00 -8.84
N PHE A 26 1.25 4.24 -8.10
CA PHE A 26 -0.07 4.54 -8.66
C PHE A 26 -0.05 5.79 -9.54
N GLU A 27 0.60 6.86 -9.07
CA GLU A 27 0.71 8.10 -9.82
C GLU A 27 1.55 7.95 -11.09
N ASN A 28 2.71 7.30 -10.99
CA ASN A 28 3.60 7.13 -12.13
C ASN A 28 3.08 6.10 -13.15
N PHE A 29 2.20 5.19 -12.75
CA PHE A 29 1.48 4.34 -13.69
C PHE A 29 0.54 5.14 -14.58
N VAL A 30 -0.24 6.05 -13.99
CA VAL A 30 -1.15 6.94 -14.73
C VAL A 30 -0.36 7.89 -15.63
N LYS A 31 0.74 8.48 -15.11
CA LYS A 31 1.65 9.35 -15.88
C LYS A 31 2.53 8.60 -16.88
N LYS A 32 2.56 7.26 -16.84
CA LYS A 32 3.43 6.37 -17.64
C LYS A 32 4.93 6.65 -17.49
N ASN A 33 5.36 7.15 -16.33
CA ASN A 33 6.76 7.47 -16.06
C ASN A 33 7.51 6.26 -15.47
N LYS A 34 8.03 5.42 -16.36
CA LYS A 34 8.75 4.19 -15.99
C LYS A 34 10.05 4.45 -15.24
N ARG A 35 10.71 5.59 -15.49
CA ARG A 35 12.01 5.90 -14.88
C ARG A 35 11.85 6.12 -13.37
N GLU A 36 10.83 6.86 -12.97
CA GLU A 36 10.54 7.07 -11.54
C GLU A 36 10.10 5.78 -10.85
N ILE A 37 9.28 4.96 -11.52
CA ILE A 37 8.88 3.65 -11.00
C ILE A 37 10.12 2.81 -10.64
N VAL A 38 11.06 2.69 -11.58
CA VAL A 38 12.29 1.91 -11.36
C VAL A 38 13.15 2.55 -10.28
N LEU A 39 13.34 3.87 -10.31
CA LEU A 39 14.17 4.58 -9.32
C LEU A 39 13.65 4.37 -7.89
N PHE A 40 12.37 4.66 -7.64
CA PHE A 40 11.80 4.56 -6.31
C PHE A 40 11.62 3.12 -5.85
N THR A 41 11.34 2.18 -6.77
CA THR A 41 11.30 0.75 -6.45
C THR A 41 12.68 0.24 -6.04
N SER A 42 13.73 0.59 -6.78
CA SER A 42 15.10 0.20 -6.45
C SER A 42 15.56 0.82 -5.12
N LEU A 43 15.20 2.07 -4.85
CA LEU A 43 15.50 2.69 -3.55
C LEU A 43 14.75 1.98 -2.41
N PHE A 44 13.43 1.82 -2.54
CA PHE A 44 12.62 1.19 -1.51
C PHE A 44 13.10 -0.24 -1.22
N PHE A 45 13.20 -1.08 -2.24
CA PHE A 45 13.68 -2.44 -2.08
C PHE A 45 15.14 -2.50 -1.62
N GLY A 46 16.02 -1.65 -2.15
CA GLY A 46 17.42 -1.61 -1.77
C GLY A 46 17.64 -1.27 -0.31
N PHE A 47 16.94 -0.25 0.21
CA PHE A 47 16.98 0.10 1.63
C PHE A 47 16.40 -1.03 2.48
N TRP A 48 15.24 -1.58 2.11
CA TRP A 48 14.61 -2.66 2.87
C TRP A 48 15.44 -3.93 2.91
N LEU A 49 16.11 -4.24 1.80
CA LEU A 49 17.04 -5.36 1.69
C LEU A 49 18.29 -5.15 2.55
N LEU A 50 18.80 -3.92 2.60
CA LEU A 50 20.03 -3.59 3.32
C LEU A 50 19.84 -3.57 4.84
N THR A 51 18.70 -3.10 5.34
CA THR A 51 18.40 -3.00 6.78
C THR A 51 18.69 -4.26 7.59
N PRO A 52 18.20 -5.48 7.22
CA PRO A 52 18.49 -6.68 7.99
C PRO A 52 19.99 -7.02 8.01
N PHE A 53 20.71 -6.85 6.89
CA PHE A 53 22.16 -7.10 6.88
C PHE A 53 22.94 -6.11 7.74
N LEU A 54 22.55 -4.83 7.74
CA LEU A 54 23.14 -3.83 8.63
C LEU A 54 22.90 -4.15 10.11
N SER A 55 21.74 -4.73 10.44
CA SER A 55 21.42 -5.11 11.83
C SER A 55 22.39 -6.14 12.40
N PHE A 56 22.94 -7.04 11.57
CA PHE A 56 23.96 -7.99 12.01
C PHE A 56 25.31 -7.33 12.33
N TRP A 57 25.61 -6.21 11.67
CA TRP A 57 26.90 -5.51 11.80
C TRP A 57 26.87 -4.48 12.92
N LEU A 58 25.70 -3.91 13.20
CA LEU A 58 25.48 -2.88 14.21
C LEU A 58 24.33 -3.28 15.15
N PRO A 59 24.52 -4.30 15.99
CA PRO A 59 23.51 -4.71 16.96
C PRO A 59 23.37 -3.63 18.06
N ILE A 60 22.29 -2.86 18.02
CA ILE A 60 21.96 -1.86 19.04
C ILE A 60 21.36 -2.56 20.28
N ASP A 61 20.46 -3.52 20.06
CA ASP A 61 19.82 -4.33 21.09
C ASP A 61 19.44 -5.70 20.46
N ASN A 62 19.88 -6.78 21.09
CA ASN A 62 19.63 -8.17 20.65
C ASN A 62 18.54 -8.86 21.49
N THR A 63 17.78 -8.09 22.28
CA THR A 63 16.68 -8.64 23.08
C THR A 63 15.66 -9.32 22.17
N ILE A 64 15.43 -10.62 22.40
CA ILE A 64 14.41 -11.38 21.67
C ILE A 64 13.04 -11.00 22.23
N VAL A 65 12.19 -10.45 21.36
CA VAL A 65 10.81 -10.09 21.71
C VAL A 65 9.87 -11.14 21.11
N ASP A 66 9.46 -12.10 21.92
CA ASP A 66 8.45 -13.06 21.51
C ASP A 66 7.08 -12.37 21.40
N THR A 67 6.53 -12.37 20.18
CA THR A 67 5.19 -11.86 19.92
C THR A 67 4.31 -12.99 19.42
N VAL A 68 3.28 -13.34 20.18
CA VAL A 68 2.18 -14.17 19.66
C VAL A 68 1.37 -13.29 18.71
N ARG A 69 1.53 -13.52 17.41
CA ARG A 69 0.72 -12.86 16.38
C ARG A 69 -0.42 -13.81 16.01
N TYR A 70 -1.65 -13.42 16.30
CA TYR A 70 -2.86 -14.16 15.91
C TYR A 70 -3.21 -13.97 14.42
N MET A 71 -2.19 -13.80 13.58
CA MET A 71 -2.37 -13.56 12.16
C MET A 71 -3.01 -14.78 11.47
N ASP A 72 -2.61 -15.98 11.85
CA ASP A 72 -3.21 -17.23 11.39
C ASP A 72 -4.69 -17.46 11.78
N THR A 73 -5.21 -16.74 12.78
CA THR A 73 -6.58 -16.99 13.29
C THR A 73 -7.70 -16.47 12.41
N GLN A 74 -7.42 -15.53 11.49
CA GLN A 74 -8.44 -14.83 10.71
C GLN A 74 -8.24 -14.92 9.19
N ILE A 75 -7.53 -15.96 8.72
CA ILE A 75 -7.20 -16.17 7.30
C ILE A 75 -8.44 -16.04 6.38
N THR A 76 -9.57 -16.62 6.78
CA THR A 76 -10.81 -16.56 5.99
C THR A 76 -11.33 -15.14 5.80
N ILE A 77 -11.24 -14.30 6.85
CA ILE A 77 -11.68 -12.90 6.80
C ILE A 77 -10.79 -12.11 5.84
N TRP A 78 -9.48 -12.37 5.88
CA TRP A 78 -8.52 -11.67 5.03
C TRP A 78 -8.68 -12.03 3.55
N ILE A 79 -8.85 -13.31 3.25
CA ILE A 79 -9.15 -13.76 1.88
C ILE A 79 -10.45 -13.13 1.38
N ALA A 80 -11.51 -13.13 2.21
CA ALA A 80 -12.77 -12.47 1.86
C ALA A 80 -12.57 -10.98 1.57
N ASN A 81 -11.76 -10.28 2.37
CA ASN A 81 -11.47 -8.86 2.18
C ASN A 81 -10.74 -8.58 0.85
N VAL A 82 -9.73 -9.39 0.49
CA VAL A 82 -9.05 -9.33 -0.81
C VAL A 82 -10.06 -9.50 -1.94
N VAL A 83 -10.90 -10.55 -1.87
CA VAL A 83 -11.92 -10.83 -2.89
C VAL A 83 -12.89 -9.65 -3.04
N ILE A 84 -13.37 -9.09 -1.94
CA ILE A 84 -14.28 -7.93 -1.95
C ILE A 84 -13.58 -6.71 -2.57
N GLY A 85 -12.36 -6.39 -2.15
CA GLY A 85 -11.60 -5.25 -2.66
C GLY A 85 -11.38 -5.32 -4.17
N TYR A 86 -10.92 -6.47 -4.66
CA TYR A 86 -10.73 -6.71 -6.09
C TYR A 86 -12.04 -6.80 -6.87
N PHE A 87 -13.12 -7.30 -6.26
CA PHE A 87 -14.44 -7.30 -6.87
C PHE A 87 -14.93 -5.86 -7.10
N ILE A 88 -14.79 -4.97 -6.11
CA ILE A 88 -15.13 -3.55 -6.26
C ILE A 88 -14.25 -2.91 -7.34
N LEU A 89 -12.94 -3.18 -7.33
CA LEU A 89 -12.02 -2.67 -8.35
C LEU A 89 -12.41 -3.16 -9.76
N PHE A 90 -12.85 -4.41 -9.87
CA PHE A 90 -13.36 -4.99 -11.12
C PHE A 90 -14.66 -4.34 -11.58
N LEU A 91 -15.59 -4.04 -10.68
CA LEU A 91 -16.80 -3.29 -11.05
C LEU A 91 -16.47 -1.90 -11.60
N ILE A 92 -15.50 -1.20 -11.02
CA ILE A 92 -15.12 0.16 -11.43
C ILE A 92 -14.33 0.17 -12.75
N TYR A 93 -13.30 -0.68 -12.88
CA TYR A 93 -12.33 -0.62 -13.98
C TYR A 93 -12.43 -1.79 -14.97
N GLY A 94 -13.08 -2.90 -14.59
CA GLY A 94 -13.31 -4.05 -15.47
C GLY A 94 -14.58 -3.91 -16.31
N THR A 95 -15.61 -3.25 -15.76
CA THR A 95 -16.90 -3.05 -16.45
C THR A 95 -17.06 -1.63 -17.00
N ASN A 96 -18.10 -1.42 -17.83
CA ASN A 96 -18.46 -0.10 -18.36
C ASN A 96 -19.38 0.71 -17.42
N ILE A 97 -19.71 0.22 -16.22
CA ILE A 97 -20.71 0.84 -15.34
C ILE A 97 -20.33 2.28 -14.95
N PHE A 98 -19.03 2.52 -14.70
CA PHE A 98 -18.52 3.81 -14.21
C PHE A 98 -17.75 4.60 -15.27
N ASN A 99 -17.86 4.26 -16.56
CA ASN A 99 -17.12 4.87 -17.68
C ASN A 99 -15.60 5.00 -17.43
N SER A 100 -15.04 4.14 -16.58
CA SER A 100 -13.63 4.15 -16.16
C SER A 100 -12.90 2.89 -16.62
N LYS A 101 -13.39 2.23 -17.67
CA LYS A 101 -12.91 0.90 -18.09
C LYS A 101 -11.42 0.93 -18.44
N ASN A 102 -10.63 0.24 -17.64
CA ASN A 102 -9.23 -0.03 -17.89
C ASN A 102 -8.81 -1.27 -17.07
N PRO A 103 -9.02 -2.49 -17.60
CA PRO A 103 -8.73 -3.72 -16.86
C PRO A 103 -7.24 -3.88 -16.52
N LYS A 104 -6.33 -3.17 -17.19
CA LYS A 104 -4.90 -3.18 -16.88
C LYS A 104 -4.61 -2.65 -15.48
N ILE A 105 -5.46 -1.76 -14.94
CA ILE A 105 -5.34 -1.25 -13.58
C ILE A 105 -5.47 -2.37 -12.56
N ILE A 106 -6.41 -3.31 -12.77
CA ILE A 106 -6.66 -4.40 -11.82
C ILE A 106 -5.41 -5.26 -11.66
N LEU A 107 -4.84 -5.68 -12.80
CA LEU A 107 -3.60 -6.46 -12.81
C LEU A 107 -2.42 -5.64 -12.24
N TYR A 108 -2.35 -4.36 -12.55
CA TYR A 108 -1.30 -3.49 -12.04
C TYR A 108 -1.34 -3.36 -10.51
N VAL A 109 -2.52 -3.08 -9.94
CA VAL A 109 -2.70 -2.97 -8.48
C VAL A 109 -2.33 -4.29 -7.79
N MET A 110 -2.68 -5.43 -8.38
CA MET A 110 -2.29 -6.75 -7.86
C MET A 110 -0.79 -6.97 -7.89
N ILE A 111 -0.13 -6.66 -9.00
CA ILE A 111 1.33 -6.80 -9.12
C ILE A 111 2.03 -5.90 -8.10
N ILE A 112 1.61 -4.63 -7.98
CA ILE A 112 2.21 -3.69 -7.04
C ILE A 112 1.98 -4.13 -5.59
N GLY A 113 0.80 -4.65 -5.26
CA GLY A 113 0.52 -5.22 -3.94
C GLY A 113 1.40 -6.44 -3.62
N CYS A 114 1.58 -7.34 -4.59
CA CYS A 114 2.49 -8.48 -4.43
C CYS A 114 3.95 -8.04 -4.28
N LEU A 115 4.39 -7.06 -5.07
CA LEU A 115 5.77 -6.56 -5.02
C LEU A 115 6.08 -5.89 -3.68
N GLU A 116 5.16 -5.08 -3.16
CA GLU A 116 5.34 -4.47 -1.83
C GLU A 116 5.57 -5.55 -0.78
N SER A 117 4.65 -6.52 -0.69
CA SER A 117 4.73 -7.53 0.37
C SER A 117 5.97 -8.40 0.21
N PHE A 118 6.36 -8.69 -1.04
CA PHE A 118 7.60 -9.36 -1.33
C PHE A 118 8.81 -8.56 -0.85
N PHE A 119 8.87 -7.24 -1.11
CA PHE A 119 9.98 -6.39 -0.67
C PHE A 119 10.09 -6.32 0.85
N MET A 120 8.99 -6.48 1.57
CA MET A 120 8.97 -6.46 3.03
C MET A 120 9.42 -7.80 3.63
N GLU A 121 8.91 -8.93 3.10
CA GLU A 121 9.15 -10.26 3.68
C GLU A 121 10.41 -10.95 3.15
N PHE A 122 10.77 -10.73 1.88
CA PHE A 122 11.92 -11.41 1.27
C PHE A 122 13.25 -11.10 1.98
N PRO A 123 13.58 -9.84 2.31
CA PRO A 123 14.79 -9.52 3.08
C PRO A 123 14.85 -10.23 4.43
N LEU A 124 13.72 -10.35 5.12
CA LEU A 124 13.63 -11.00 6.43
C LEU A 124 13.81 -12.52 6.33
N LEU A 125 13.30 -13.10 5.24
CA LEU A 125 13.46 -14.52 4.95
C LEU A 125 14.93 -14.86 4.65
N ILE A 126 15.58 -14.14 3.73
CA ILE A 126 16.96 -14.45 3.32
C ILE A 126 17.98 -14.16 4.42
N SER A 127 17.71 -13.18 5.28
CA SER A 127 18.57 -12.87 6.42
C SER A 127 18.41 -13.86 7.57
N GLY A 128 17.36 -14.70 7.54
CA GLY A 128 17.07 -15.65 8.61
C GLY A 128 16.55 -14.99 9.90
N ILE A 129 16.26 -13.68 9.88
CA ILE A 129 15.66 -12.96 11.01
C ILE A 129 14.24 -13.46 11.26
N ARG A 130 13.51 -13.76 10.17
CA ARG A 130 12.17 -14.36 10.23
C ARG A 130 12.17 -15.62 9.37
N PRO A 131 12.55 -16.78 9.94
CA PRO A 131 12.56 -18.06 9.21
C PRO A 131 11.13 -18.60 9.11
N THR A 132 10.27 -17.87 8.40
CA THR A 132 8.94 -18.35 8.02
C THR A 132 9.06 -19.33 6.86
N GLY A 133 8.13 -20.28 6.77
CA GLY A 133 8.08 -21.20 5.65
C GLY A 133 7.74 -20.48 4.33
N ILE A 134 8.17 -21.06 3.21
CA ILE A 134 7.87 -20.53 1.86
C ILE A 134 6.36 -20.33 1.63
N LEU A 135 5.54 -21.22 2.19
CA LEU A 135 4.07 -21.09 2.11
C LEU A 135 3.55 -19.81 2.78
N PHE A 136 4.18 -19.40 3.88
CA PHE A 136 3.81 -18.17 4.57
C PHE A 136 4.21 -16.93 3.74
N LEU A 137 5.37 -16.96 3.07
CA LEU A 137 5.75 -15.91 2.12
C LEU A 137 4.71 -15.76 1.00
N PHE A 138 4.26 -16.87 0.41
CA PHE A 138 3.21 -16.84 -0.61
C PHE A 138 1.91 -16.24 -0.06
N PHE A 139 1.53 -16.61 1.16
CA PHE A 139 0.34 -16.08 1.79
C PHE A 139 0.42 -14.56 2.02
N GLU A 140 1.53 -14.07 2.56
CA GLU A 140 1.80 -12.63 2.73
C GLU A 140 1.72 -11.88 1.40
N VAL A 141 2.44 -12.38 0.39
CA VAL A 141 2.57 -11.75 -0.93
C VAL A 141 1.23 -11.62 -1.65
N PHE A 142 0.44 -12.69 -1.67
CA PHE A 142 -0.79 -12.72 -2.46
C PHE A 142 -2.02 -12.23 -1.70
N ILE A 143 -2.07 -12.38 -0.38
CA ILE A 143 -3.28 -12.11 0.40
C ILE A 143 -3.08 -10.89 1.29
N LEU A 144 -2.07 -10.89 2.14
CA LEU A 144 -2.07 -10.02 3.32
C LEU A 144 -1.96 -8.54 2.97
N PHE A 145 -1.10 -8.16 2.03
CA PHE A 145 -1.03 -6.75 1.60
C PHE A 145 -2.05 -6.40 0.52
N ASN A 146 -2.37 -7.39 -0.33
CA ASN A 146 -3.39 -7.25 -1.37
C ASN A 146 -4.79 -6.98 -0.82
N GLN A 147 -5.02 -7.17 0.48
CA GLN A 147 -6.28 -6.76 1.13
C GLN A 147 -6.47 -5.25 1.16
N GLY A 148 -5.39 -4.45 1.16
CA GLY A 148 -5.43 -2.99 1.26
C GLY A 148 -5.22 -2.27 -0.08
N ALA A 149 -4.41 -2.85 -0.97
CA ALA A 149 -4.04 -2.28 -2.26
C ALA A 149 -5.23 -1.79 -3.13
N PRO A 150 -6.31 -2.57 -3.35
CA PRO A 150 -7.44 -2.11 -4.17
C PRO A 150 -8.16 -0.91 -3.56
N TYR A 151 -8.34 -0.88 -2.24
CA TYR A 151 -8.98 0.23 -1.55
C TYR A 151 -8.13 1.51 -1.62
N LEU A 152 -6.82 1.39 -1.44
CA LEU A 152 -5.89 2.50 -1.57
C LEU A 152 -5.89 3.09 -2.99
N TYR A 153 -5.95 2.24 -4.01
CA TYR A 153 -6.04 2.71 -5.39
C TYR A 153 -7.35 3.46 -5.67
N ILE A 154 -8.49 2.93 -5.18
CA ILE A 154 -9.79 3.59 -5.32
C ILE A 154 -9.81 4.93 -4.58
N LEU A 155 -9.22 4.99 -3.38
CA LEU A 155 -9.06 6.22 -2.62
C LEU A 155 -8.26 7.26 -3.42
N TYR A 156 -7.15 6.83 -4.01
CA TYR A 156 -6.28 7.66 -4.87
C TYR A 156 -7.00 8.21 -6.11
N ASP A 157 -7.62 7.34 -6.93
CA ASP A 157 -8.16 7.75 -8.24
C ASP A 157 -9.58 8.34 -8.19
N LYS A 158 -10.43 7.87 -7.26
CA LYS A 158 -11.85 8.26 -7.22
C LYS A 158 -12.18 9.19 -6.08
N VAL A 159 -11.85 8.79 -4.85
CA VAL A 159 -12.35 9.47 -3.65
C VAL A 159 -11.68 10.84 -3.47
N ILE A 160 -10.35 10.90 -3.55
CA ILE A 160 -9.61 12.16 -3.34
C ILE A 160 -9.91 13.18 -4.45
N PRO A 161 -9.89 12.83 -5.75
CA PRO A 161 -10.28 13.76 -6.80
C PRO A 161 -11.75 14.19 -6.74
N TRP A 162 -12.64 13.34 -6.23
CA TRP A 162 -14.04 13.71 -5.98
C TRP A 162 -14.16 14.72 -4.84
N LEU A 163 -13.51 14.48 -3.69
CA LEU A 163 -13.46 15.40 -2.55
C LEU A 163 -12.90 16.76 -2.96
N SER A 164 -11.77 16.78 -3.67
CA SER A 164 -11.12 18.01 -4.14
C SER A 164 -12.03 18.84 -5.05
N ARG A 165 -12.81 18.20 -5.94
CA ARG A 165 -13.76 18.89 -6.81
C ARG A 165 -14.93 19.49 -6.05
N ASN A 166 -15.43 18.81 -5.01
CA ASN A 166 -16.54 19.31 -4.21
C ASN A 166 -16.12 20.52 -3.36
N ILE A 167 -14.96 20.43 -2.69
CA ILE A 167 -14.42 21.54 -1.90
C ILE A 167 -14.24 22.81 -2.77
N LYS A 168 -13.69 22.66 -3.99
CA LYS A 168 -13.55 23.79 -4.92
C LYS A 168 -14.89 24.40 -5.34
N LYS A 169 -15.92 23.58 -5.55
CA LYS A 169 -17.27 24.07 -5.90
C LYS A 169 -17.88 24.88 -4.78
N ASP A 170 -17.71 24.45 -3.54
CA ASP A 170 -18.25 25.15 -2.37
C ASP A 170 -17.55 26.50 -2.17
N GLN A 171 -16.22 26.55 -2.33
CA GLN A 171 -15.46 27.81 -2.32
C GLN A 171 -15.92 28.80 -3.39
N ILE A 172 -16.19 28.34 -4.62
CA ILE A 172 -16.67 29.22 -5.70
C ILE A 172 -18.06 29.78 -5.37
N LYS A 173 -18.96 28.97 -4.84
CA LYS A 173 -20.30 29.43 -4.42
C LYS A 173 -20.24 30.48 -3.33
N GLU A 174 -19.35 30.31 -2.33
CA GLU A 174 -19.15 31.31 -1.28
C GLU A 174 -18.66 32.64 -1.86
N ILE A 175 -17.72 32.61 -2.81
CA ILE A 175 -17.23 33.81 -3.50
C ILE A 175 -18.34 34.49 -4.30
N GLU A 176 -19.16 33.74 -5.05
CA GLU A 176 -20.27 34.29 -5.82
C GLU A 176 -21.35 34.93 -4.95
N LEU A 177 -21.57 34.42 -3.73
CA LEU A 177 -22.50 35.01 -2.76
C LEU A 177 -21.93 36.26 -2.08
N ALA A 178 -20.61 36.36 -1.93
CA ALA A 178 -19.93 37.50 -1.30
C ALA A 178 -19.76 38.71 -2.24
N ILE A 179 -19.84 38.54 -3.57
CA ILE A 179 -19.76 39.65 -4.52
C ILE A 179 -21.13 40.34 -4.61
N PRO A 180 -21.27 41.61 -4.17
CA PRO A 180 -22.52 42.33 -4.33
C PRO A 180 -22.82 42.49 -5.83
N ARG A 181 -23.96 41.96 -6.27
CA ARG A 181 -24.44 42.15 -7.64
C ARG A 181 -24.61 43.65 -7.87
N LYS A 182 -23.69 44.26 -8.63
CA LYS A 182 -23.88 45.62 -9.17
C LYS A 182 -25.16 45.58 -10.03
N LYS A 183 -26.20 46.23 -9.54
CA LYS A 183 -27.39 46.59 -10.32
C LYS A 183 -27.08 47.80 -11.19
#